data_AF-A0A0R0D6G6-F1
#
_entry.id   AF-A0A0R0D6G6-F1
#
_cell.length_a   1.000
_cell.length_b   1.000
_cell.length_c   1.000
_cell.angle_alpha   90.00
_cell.angle_beta   90.00
_cell.angle_gamma   90.00
#
_symmetry.space_group_name_H-M   'P 1'
#
loop_
_entity.id
_entity.type
_entity.pdbx_description
1 polymer ?
#
loop_
_entity_poly.entity_id
_entity_poly.type
_entity_poly.pdbx_seq_one_letter_code
_entity_poly.pdbx_strand_id
1 'polypeptide(L)' 'MSTWKTISSAPLDQVVMTKIDDVDGCRNEQKLIQTQRDPGCRRIWWFPDMSMYVYYQPTHWRPVGEGA' A
#
# COMPACT_ATOMS: atom_id res chain seq x y z
N MET A 1 14.11 8.40 -9.89
CA MET A 1 13.95 6.93 -9.76
C MET A 1 13.37 6.68 -8.38
N SER A 2 12.07 6.40 -8.26
CA SER A 2 11.48 6.12 -6.95
C SER A 2 12.04 4.80 -6.43
N THR A 3 12.69 4.82 -5.27
CA THR A 3 13.18 3.60 -4.64
C THR A 3 12.03 2.94 -3.88
N TRP A 4 11.64 1.74 -4.28
CA TRP A 4 10.69 0.91 -3.53
C TRP A 4 11.25 0.62 -2.13
N LYS A 5 10.41 0.80 -1.12
CA LYS A 5 10.73 0.57 0.30
C LYS A 5 9.94 -0.64 0.80
N THR A 6 10.43 -1.28 1.87
CA THR A 6 9.73 -2.40 2.51
C THR A 6 8.40 -1.95 3.11
N ILE A 7 7.35 -2.78 2.97
CA ILE A 7 5.98 -2.41 3.41
C ILE A 7 5.88 -2.05 4.90
N SER A 8 6.74 -2.60 5.75
CA SER A 8 6.73 -2.33 7.20
C SER A 8 7.05 -0.87 7.56
N SER A 9 7.67 -0.13 6.64
CA SER A 9 7.99 1.29 6.79
C SER A 9 6.95 2.22 6.15
N ALA A 10 5.84 1.68 5.65
CA ALA A 10 4.83 2.48 4.99
C ALA A 10 4.16 3.46 5.96
N PRO A 11 3.92 4.72 5.53
CA PRO A 11 3.18 5.67 6.33
C PRO A 11 1.71 5.25 6.48
N LEU A 12 1.14 5.55 7.64
CA LEU A 12 -0.29 5.39 7.90
C LEU A 12 -1.06 6.59 7.37
N ASP A 13 -2.31 6.37 7.00
CA ASP A 13 -3.25 7.40 6.58
C ASP A 13 -2.75 8.27 5.39
N GLN A 14 -1.83 7.71 4.60
CA GLN A 14 -1.26 8.33 3.42
C GLN A 14 -1.39 7.39 2.22
N VAL A 15 -1.84 7.92 1.09
CA VAL A 15 -1.89 7.17 -0.16
C VAL A 15 -0.47 6.95 -0.68
N VAL A 16 -0.12 5.69 -0.90
CA VAL A 16 1.18 5.24 -1.44
C VAL A 16 0.96 4.33 -2.63
N MET A 17 1.94 4.26 -3.54
CA MET A 17 1.97 3.18 -4.52
C MET A 17 2.49 1.92 -3.82
N THR A 18 1.86 0.78 -4.05
CA THR A 18 2.20 -0.50 -3.45
C THR A 18 2.43 -1.55 -4.53
N LYS A 19 3.13 -2.64 -4.21
CA LYS A 19 3.19 -3.86 -5.03
C LYS A 19 3.42 -5.09 -4.15
N ILE A 20 3.14 -6.26 -4.71
CA ILE A 20 3.69 -7.53 -4.25
C ILE A 20 4.84 -7.88 -5.19
N ASP A 21 5.94 -8.34 -4.62
CA ASP A 21 7.15 -8.75 -5.32
C ASP A 21 7.63 -10.01 -4.60
N ASP A 22 7.37 -11.15 -5.21
CA ASP A 22 7.65 -12.49 -4.70
C ASP A 22 8.29 -13.34 -5.81
N VAL A 23 8.42 -14.66 -5.59
CA VAL A 23 9.06 -15.56 -6.56
C VAL A 23 8.35 -15.62 -7.92
N ASP A 24 7.07 -15.24 -7.99
CA ASP A 24 6.26 -15.19 -9.20
C ASP A 24 6.34 -13.81 -9.90
N GLY A 25 7.15 -12.90 -9.35
CA GLY A 25 7.40 -11.56 -9.88
C GLY A 25 6.53 -10.46 -9.27
N CYS A 26 6.52 -9.32 -9.95
CA CYS A 26 5.77 -8.14 -9.49
C CYS A 26 4.29 -8.23 -9.88
N ARG A 27 3.40 -8.09 -8.90
CA ARG A 27 1.94 -8.08 -9.08
C ARG A 27 1.24 -7.09 -8.16
N ASN A 28 -0.04 -6.84 -8.44
CA ASN A 28 -0.91 -5.95 -7.66
C ASN A 28 -0.31 -4.55 -7.43
N GLU A 29 0.43 -4.02 -8.42
CA GLU A 29 0.99 -2.68 -8.37
C GLU A 29 -0.14 -1.64 -8.45
N GLN A 30 -0.50 -1.01 -7.33
CA GLN A 30 -1.59 -0.04 -7.27
C GLN A 30 -1.47 0.94 -6.09
N LYS A 31 -2.23 2.03 -6.15
CA LYS A 31 -2.33 3.00 -5.05
C LYS A 31 -3.21 2.42 -3.94
N LEU A 32 -2.71 2.41 -2.70
CA LEU A 32 -3.46 2.01 -1.51
C LEU A 32 -3.16 2.96 -0.36
N ILE A 33 -4.02 2.94 0.66
CA ILE A 33 -3.83 3.63 1.94
C ILE A 33 -3.97 2.61 3.07
N GLN A 34 -3.01 2.58 4.00
CA GLN A 34 -3.14 1.78 5.21
C GLN A 34 -3.77 2.62 6.30
N THR A 35 -4.94 2.22 6.76
CA THR A 35 -5.68 3.00 7.77
C THR A 35 -6.47 2.07 8.68
N GLN A 36 -6.91 2.62 9.80
CA GLN A 36 -7.85 2.01 10.72
C GLN A 36 -9.13 2.85 10.71
N ARG A 37 -10.21 2.32 10.11
CA ARG A 37 -11.51 2.99 10.09
C ARG A 37 -12.22 2.92 11.45
N ASP A 38 -12.23 1.73 12.05
CA ASP A 38 -12.97 1.48 13.29
C ASP A 38 -12.02 1.41 14.49
N PRO A 39 -12.31 2.14 15.59
CA PRO A 39 -11.58 2.02 16.83
C PRO A 39 -11.59 0.56 17.33
N GLY A 40 -10.41 0.02 17.60
CA GLY A 40 -10.23 -1.37 18.05
C GLY A 40 -10.02 -2.41 16.92
N CYS A 41 -10.18 -2.04 15.65
CA CYS A 41 -9.86 -2.92 14.53
C CYS A 41 -8.39 -2.81 14.08
N ARG A 42 -7.87 -3.88 13.48
CA ARG A 42 -6.53 -3.86 12.86
C ARG A 42 -6.49 -2.86 11.70
N ARG A 43 -5.29 -2.38 11.40
CA ARG A 43 -5.05 -1.57 10.19
C ARG A 43 -5.18 -2.44 8.95
N ILE A 44 -5.86 -1.93 7.94
CA ILE A 44 -6.13 -2.64 6.68
C ILE A 44 -5.74 -1.72 5.52
N TRP A 45 -5.40 -2.31 4.39
CA TRP A 45 -5.13 -1.60 3.14
C TRP A 45 -6.41 -1.38 2.36
N TRP A 46 -6.67 -0.13 2.01
CA TRP A 46 -7.86 0.31 1.29
C TRP A 46 -7.48 0.94 -0.04
N PHE A 47 -8.42 0.92 -0.97
CA PHE A 47 -8.38 1.82 -2.11
C PHE A 47 -8.43 3.28 -1.64
N PRO A 48 -7.81 4.23 -2.37
CA PRO A 48 -7.77 5.63 -1.97
C PRO A 48 -9.15 6.28 -1.85
N ASP A 49 -10.13 5.79 -2.61
CA ASP A 49 -11.54 6.20 -2.55
C ASP A 49 -12.31 5.56 -1.38
N MET A 50 -11.66 4.64 -0.67
CA MET A 50 -12.18 3.88 0.44
C MET A 50 -13.41 3.02 0.12
N SER A 51 -13.64 2.70 -1.15
CA SER A 51 -14.76 1.87 -1.60
C SER A 51 -14.58 0.39 -1.24
N MET A 52 -13.33 -0.08 -1.26
CA MET A 52 -12.98 -1.48 -1.02
C MET A 52 -11.65 -1.59 -0.27
N TYR A 53 -11.50 -2.67 0.49
CA TYR A 53 -10.23 -3.07 1.09
C TYR A 53 -9.67 -4.33 0.46
N VAL A 54 -8.36 -4.50 0.56
CA VAL A 54 -7.66 -5.71 0.10
C VAL A 54 -7.29 -6.60 1.27
N TYR A 55 -7.31 -7.91 1.04
CA TYR A 55 -7.00 -8.91 2.06
C TYR A 55 -5.52 -9.34 2.09
N TYR A 56 -4.74 -8.94 1.08
CA TYR A 56 -3.32 -9.21 1.04
C TYR A 56 -2.52 -8.08 1.69
N GLN A 57 -1.29 -8.41 2.13
CA GLN A 57 -0.31 -7.42 2.55
C GLN A 57 0.67 -7.19 1.38
N PRO A 58 0.83 -5.96 0.86
CA PRO A 58 1.85 -5.67 -0.14
C PRO A 58 3.26 -5.95 0.43
N THR A 59 4.27 -6.13 -0.41
CA THR A 59 5.66 -6.30 0.06
C THR A 59 6.46 -5.00 0.01
N HIS A 60 6.06 -4.08 -0.87
CA HIS A 60 6.76 -2.82 -1.07
C HIS A 60 5.80 -1.62 -1.22
N TRP A 61 6.33 -0.43 -0.94
CA TRP A 61 5.67 0.84 -1.19
C TRP A 61 6.61 1.92 -1.74
N ARG A 62 6.04 2.96 -2.35
CA ARG A 62 6.73 4.23 -2.68
C ARG A 62 5.76 5.43 -2.67
N PRO A 63 6.23 6.67 -2.53
CA PRO A 63 5.38 7.86 -2.59
C PRO A 63 4.65 8.00 -3.93
N VAL A 64 3.39 8.45 -3.90
CA VAL A 64 2.64 8.85 -5.11
C VAL A 64 3.14 10.22 -5.56
N GLY A 65 4.18 10.25 -6.39
CA GLY A 65 4.75 11.51 -6.88
C GLY A 65 6.17 11.43 -7.43
N GLU A 66 6.89 10.32 -7.24
CA GLU A 66 8.27 10.17 -7.74
C GLU A 66 8.35 9.69 -9.21
N GLY A 67 7.39 10.10 -10.03
CA GLY A 67 7.30 9.77 -11.45
C GLY A 67 6.38 10.77 -12.16
N ALA A 68 6.90 11.98 -12.35
CA ALA A 68 6.51 12.88 -13.43
C ALA A 68 7.58 12.77 -14.52
#